data_AF-A0A9W4TC21-F1
#
_entry.id   AF-A0A9W4TC21-F1
#
_cell.length_a   1.000
_cell.length_b   1.000
_cell.length_c   1.000
_cell.angle_alpha   90.00
_cell.angle_beta   90.00
_cell.angle_gamma   90.00
#
_symmetry.space_group_name_H-M   'P 1'
#
loop_
_entity.id
_entity.type
_entity.pdbx_description
1 polymer ?
#
loop_
_entity_poly.entity_id
_entity_poly.type
_entity_poly.pdbx_seq_one_letter_code
_entity_poly.pdbx_strand_id
1 'polypeptide(L)'
;GLFGALLCKLIILYTKYVRNRSWLKKWPVIEVMMVVIITASINFWNRYTKMSSTDLVYDLFSECKGENDHKGLCVNSPEEMFDVFCLLGLALISKFLTCVITFGVRTPAGIFIPALLIGACFGRMLGIAIQYLTMTHPDFPIFSAVCNQNKDNDCVIPGVYAMVGAAASLAGVTRMTVSLTVIMFELTGALTYVLPIMTAIIISKWVADWI
;
A
#
# COMPACT_ATOMS: atom_id res chain seq x y z
N GLY A 1 -5.07 -9.26 3.54
CA GLY A 1 -5.35 -10.13 4.70
C GLY A 1 -4.05 -10.50 5.40
N LEU A 2 -3.29 -11.42 4.81
CA LEU A 2 -2.04 -11.95 5.37
C LEU A 2 -1.04 -10.86 5.81
N PHE A 3 -0.76 -9.86 4.94
CA PHE A 3 0.12 -8.73 5.27
C PHE A 3 -0.35 -7.95 6.49
N GLY A 4 -1.66 -7.70 6.61
CA GLY A 4 -2.23 -6.98 7.76
C GLY A 4 -2.14 -7.77 9.06
N ALA A 5 -2.43 -9.07 9.01
CA ALA A 5 -2.28 -9.96 10.17
C ALA A 5 -0.81 -10.07 10.61
N LEU A 6 0.11 -10.22 9.66
CA LEU A 6 1.55 -10.27 9.91
C LEU A 6 2.07 -8.94 10.49
N LEU A 7 1.59 -7.80 9.99
CA LEU A 7 1.91 -6.48 10.56
C LEU A 7 1.46 -6.40 12.03
N CYS A 8 0.21 -6.76 12.34
CA CYS A 8 -0.30 -6.75 13.71
C CYS A 8 0.52 -7.68 14.63
N LYS A 9 0.84 -8.89 14.17
CA LYS A 9 1.63 -9.86 14.93
C LYS A 9 3.04 -9.34 15.21
N LEU A 10 3.68 -8.71 14.21
CA LEU A 10 5.01 -8.11 14.38
C LEU A 10 5.00 -6.89 15.30
N ILE A 11 3.98 -6.03 15.25
CA ILE A 11 3.83 -4.90 16.18
C ILE A 11 3.72 -5.40 17.62
N ILE A 12 2.89 -6.43 17.86
CA ILE A 12 2.73 -7.03 19.19
C ILE A 12 4.05 -7.69 19.65
N LEU A 13 4.70 -8.44 18.75
CA LEU A 13 5.98 -9.09 19.03
C LEU A 13 7.06 -8.05 19.39
N TYR A 14 7.19 -7.00 18.59
CA TYR A 14 8.14 -5.91 18.80
C TYR A 14 7.90 -5.21 20.14
N THR A 15 6.64 -4.86 20.44
CA THR A 15 6.28 -4.23 21.71
C THR A 15 6.56 -5.13 22.91
N LYS A 16 6.28 -6.43 22.79
CA LYS A 16 6.43 -7.40 23.89
C LYS A 16 7.90 -7.77 24.14
N TYR A 17 8.66 -8.05 23.09
CA TYR A 17 10.02 -8.61 23.22
C TYR A 17 11.11 -7.54 23.16
N VAL A 18 10.94 -6.46 22.41
CA VAL A 18 11.94 -5.39 22.30
C VAL A 18 11.61 -4.31 23.32
N ARG A 19 10.48 -3.60 23.16
CA ARG A 19 10.18 -2.41 23.99
C ARG A 19 10.06 -2.73 25.48
N ASN A 20 9.32 -3.77 25.85
CA ASN A 20 9.03 -4.07 27.25
C ASN A 20 10.20 -4.72 28.02
N ARG A 21 11.15 -5.37 27.32
CA ARG A 21 12.35 -5.98 27.92
C ARG A 21 13.54 -5.02 27.96
N SER A 22 13.61 -4.08 27.02
CA SER A 22 14.74 -3.15 26.90
C SER A 22 14.62 -1.91 27.79
N TRP A 23 15.72 -1.17 27.90
CA TRP A 23 15.81 0.10 28.61
C TRP A 23 14.92 1.22 28.03
N LEU A 24 14.39 1.02 26.82
CA LEU A 24 13.47 1.93 26.11
C LEU A 24 12.27 2.33 26.97
N LYS A 25 11.72 1.41 27.79
CA LYS A 25 10.61 1.72 28.70
C LYS A 25 10.94 2.82 29.72
N LYS A 26 12.20 2.96 30.12
CA LYS A 26 12.62 3.91 31.17
C LYS A 26 12.83 5.33 30.64
N TRP A 27 13.19 5.48 29.36
CA TRP A 27 13.54 6.78 28.75
C TRP A 27 12.80 7.02 27.43
N PRO A 28 11.51 7.44 27.49
CA PRO A 28 10.67 7.54 26.29
C PRO A 28 11.11 8.63 25.31
N VAL A 29 11.75 9.70 25.79
CA VAL A 29 12.22 10.79 24.91
C VAL A 29 13.38 10.33 24.04
N ILE A 30 14.31 9.54 24.60
CA ILE A 30 15.46 9.01 23.87
C ILE A 30 15.01 7.96 22.86
N GLU A 31 14.01 7.13 23.21
CA GLU A 31 13.36 6.19 22.29
C GLU A 31 12.81 6.92 21.05
N VAL A 32 12.01 7.98 21.24
CA VAL A 32 11.45 8.76 20.13
C VAL A 32 12.57 9.37 19.27
N MET A 33 13.60 9.98 19.87
CA MET A 33 14.70 10.56 19.10
C MET A 33 15.44 9.53 18.25
N MET A 34 15.71 8.33 18.79
CA MET A 34 16.33 7.25 18.01
C MET A 34 15.44 6.79 16.86
N VAL A 35 14.14 6.61 17.09
CA VAL A 35 13.19 6.23 16.03
C VAL A 35 13.14 7.29 14.94
N VAL A 36 13.14 8.59 15.28
CA VAL A 36 13.17 9.68 14.30
C VAL A 36 14.45 9.65 13.47
N ILE A 37 15.62 9.44 14.08
CA ILE A 37 16.90 9.37 13.34
C ILE A 37 16.93 8.17 12.40
N ILE A 38 16.50 6.99 12.87
CA ILE A 38 16.45 5.77 12.06
C ILE A 38 15.49 5.95 10.89
N THR A 39 14.29 6.46 11.15
CA THR A 39 13.28 6.66 10.11
C THR A 39 13.68 7.73 9.10
N ALA A 40 14.32 8.83 9.54
CA ALA A 40 14.87 9.84 8.64
C ALA A 40 15.95 9.25 7.73
N SER A 41 16.85 8.43 8.27
CA SER A 41 17.93 7.79 7.52
C SER A 41 17.38 6.82 6.46
N ILE A 42 16.40 5.99 6.82
CA ILE A 42 15.76 5.04 5.89
C ILE A 42 14.99 5.79 4.78
N ASN A 43 14.24 6.83 5.14
CA ASN A 43 13.43 7.57 4.16
C ASN A 43 14.26 8.47 3.24
N PHE A 44 15.50 8.81 3.61
CA PHE A 44 16.36 9.67 2.78
C PHE A 44 16.79 9.00 1.47
N TRP A 45 16.95 7.67 1.47
CA TRP A 45 17.48 6.93 0.33
C TRP A 45 16.49 6.65 -0.80
N ASN A 46 15.18 6.67 -0.54
CA ASN A 46 14.19 6.35 -1.57
C ASN A 46 13.35 7.59 -1.92
N ARG A 47 13.27 7.90 -3.21
CA ARG A 47 12.52 9.04 -3.77
C ARG A 47 11.05 9.04 -3.33
N TYR A 48 10.41 7.88 -3.30
CA TYR A 48 9.00 7.75 -2.92
C TYR A 48 8.77 7.89 -1.42
N THR A 49 9.72 7.45 -0.60
CA THR A 49 9.58 7.50 0.87
C THR A 49 9.91 8.87 1.46
N LYS A 50 10.62 9.71 0.69
CA LYS A 50 10.91 11.12 0.98
C LYS A 50 9.69 12.03 0.92
N MET A 51 8.67 11.66 0.14
CA MET A 51 7.44 12.46 0.01
C MET A 51 6.56 12.35 1.27
N SER A 52 5.65 13.31 1.44
CA SER A 52 4.62 13.21 2.47
C SER A 52 3.78 11.95 2.24
N SER A 53 3.42 11.27 3.32
CA SER A 53 2.60 10.06 3.27
C SER A 53 1.26 10.29 2.55
N THR A 54 0.66 11.46 2.71
CA THR A 54 -0.61 11.82 2.05
C THR A 54 -0.45 11.98 0.55
N ASP A 55 0.61 12.67 0.14
CA ASP A 55 0.91 12.92 -1.27
C ASP A 55 1.24 11.61 -1.98
N LEU A 56 1.97 10.72 -1.29
CA LEU A 56 2.26 9.40 -1.80
C LEU A 56 1.00 8.55 -2.01
N VAL A 57 0.02 8.60 -1.09
CA VAL A 57 -1.28 7.92 -1.27
C VAL A 57 -2.02 8.47 -2.49
N TYR A 58 -2.06 9.79 -2.62
CA TYR A 58 -2.70 10.45 -3.76
C TYR A 58 -2.05 10.03 -5.08
N ASP A 59 -0.71 10.07 -5.14
CA ASP A 59 0.07 9.66 -6.31
C ASP A 59 -0.15 8.17 -6.62
N LEU A 60 -0.26 7.29 -5.62
CA LEU A 60 -0.54 5.86 -5.79
C LEU A 60 -1.93 5.58 -6.37
N PHE A 61 -2.93 6.39 -6.01
CA PHE A 61 -4.31 6.24 -6.50
C PHE A 61 -4.55 6.93 -7.85
N SER A 62 -3.62 7.78 -8.30
CA SER A 62 -3.74 8.50 -9.56
C SER A 62 -3.90 7.55 -10.77
N GLU A 63 -4.79 7.92 -11.68
CA GLU A 63 -4.90 7.28 -12.99
C GLU A 63 -3.86 7.86 -13.94
N CYS A 64 -3.28 7.02 -14.79
CA CYS A 64 -2.31 7.45 -15.79
C CYS A 64 -3.00 8.00 -17.05
N LYS A 65 -3.82 9.04 -16.88
CA LYS A 65 -4.52 9.70 -18.00
C LYS A 65 -4.03 11.14 -18.16
N GLY A 66 -3.36 11.42 -19.28
CA GLY A 66 -2.93 12.76 -19.67
C GLY A 66 -1.41 13.01 -19.59
N GLU A 67 -0.99 14.20 -20.04
CA GLU A 67 0.41 14.65 -20.21
C GLU A 67 1.13 14.95 -18.87
N ASN A 68 0.41 14.90 -17.75
CA ASN A 68 0.99 15.10 -16.43
C ASN A 68 1.54 13.78 -15.91
N ASP A 69 2.79 13.52 -16.23
CA ASP A 69 3.54 12.40 -15.69
C ASP A 69 3.68 12.56 -14.16
N HIS A 70 2.74 11.98 -13.42
CA HIS A 70 2.64 12.05 -11.95
C HIS A 70 3.83 11.33 -11.31
N LYS A 71 5.00 11.99 -11.35
CA LYS A 71 6.27 11.62 -10.71
C LYS A 71 6.80 10.22 -11.06
N GLY A 72 6.49 9.68 -12.25
CA GLY A 72 7.04 8.42 -12.75
C GLY A 72 6.37 7.14 -12.22
N LEU A 73 5.14 7.22 -11.73
CA LEU A 73 4.32 6.04 -11.36
C LEU A 73 3.53 5.44 -12.55
N CYS A 74 3.61 6.10 -13.71
CA CYS A 74 2.98 5.69 -14.95
C CYS A 74 4.03 5.07 -15.85
N VAL A 75 3.88 3.76 -16.11
CA VAL A 75 4.82 3.01 -16.93
C VAL A 75 4.34 3.09 -18.37
N ASN A 76 4.99 3.93 -19.17
CA ASN A 76 4.70 4.08 -20.60
C ASN A 76 5.62 3.20 -21.46
N SER A 77 6.73 2.73 -20.89
CA SER A 77 7.73 1.90 -21.56
C SER A 77 8.12 0.68 -20.72
N PRO A 78 8.45 -0.48 -21.33
CA PRO A 78 8.77 -1.71 -20.60
C PRO A 78 10.10 -1.62 -19.82
N GLU A 79 11.01 -0.72 -20.20
CA GLU A 79 12.31 -0.57 -19.54
C GLU A 79 12.19 0.16 -18.18
N GLU A 80 11.32 1.17 -18.09
CA GLU A 80 11.06 1.92 -16.83
C GLU A 80 10.28 1.08 -15.80
N MET A 81 9.65 -0.01 -16.25
CA MET A 81 8.80 -0.84 -15.40
C MET A 81 9.57 -1.47 -14.25
N PHE A 82 10.76 -2.03 -14.53
CA PHE A 82 11.55 -2.73 -13.51
C PHE A 82 12.06 -1.76 -12.43
N ASP A 83 12.50 -0.58 -12.84
CA ASP A 83 12.95 0.46 -11.92
C ASP A 83 11.82 0.94 -11.01
N VAL A 84 10.64 1.22 -11.57
CA VAL A 84 9.45 1.63 -10.80
C VAL A 84 9.03 0.52 -9.84
N PHE A 85 9.03 -0.74 -10.30
CA PHE A 85 8.68 -1.90 -9.47
C PHE A 85 9.66 -2.09 -8.31
N CYS A 86 10.96 -1.99 -8.55
CA CYS A 86 12.00 -2.07 -7.51
C CYS A 86 11.90 -0.93 -6.50
N LEU A 87 11.70 0.31 -6.96
CA LEU A 87 11.55 1.48 -6.09
C LEU A 87 10.29 1.39 -5.21
N LEU A 88 9.16 0.94 -5.76
CA LEU A 88 7.93 0.66 -5.02
C LEU A 88 8.12 -0.48 -4.01
N GLY A 89 8.83 -1.55 -4.39
CA GLY A 89 9.18 -2.65 -3.50
C GLY A 89 10.01 -2.19 -2.30
N LEU A 90 11.04 -1.37 -2.53
CA LEU A 90 11.84 -0.75 -1.48
C LEU A 90 11.00 0.19 -0.60
N ALA A 91 10.06 0.94 -1.20
CA ALA A 91 9.14 1.80 -0.45
C ALA A 91 8.20 0.98 0.45
N LEU A 92 7.68 -0.13 -0.06
CA LEU A 92 6.83 -1.06 0.70
C LEU A 92 7.58 -1.63 1.90
N ILE A 93 8.79 -2.16 1.71
CA ILE A 93 9.58 -2.78 2.78
C ILE A 93 9.97 -1.74 3.83
N SER A 94 10.45 -0.57 3.40
CA SER A 94 10.86 0.50 4.33
C SER A 94 9.69 1.06 5.13
N LYS A 95 8.53 1.29 4.52
CA LYS A 95 7.33 1.74 5.24
C LYS A 95 6.76 0.64 6.14
N PHE A 96 6.83 -0.62 5.74
CA PHE A 96 6.46 -1.75 6.57
C PHE A 96 7.30 -1.82 7.86
N LEU A 97 8.63 -1.81 7.72
CA LEU A 97 9.56 -1.84 8.86
C LEU A 97 9.41 -0.61 9.77
N THR A 98 9.31 0.58 9.17
CA THR A 98 9.10 1.83 9.90
C THR A 98 7.77 1.79 10.66
N CYS A 99 6.71 1.25 10.08
CA CYS A 99 5.43 1.06 10.74
C CYS A 99 5.56 0.17 11.98
N VAL A 100 6.23 -0.99 11.87
CA VAL A 100 6.44 -1.90 13.01
C VAL A 100 7.20 -1.23 14.16
N ILE A 101 8.24 -0.43 13.85
CA ILE A 101 9.07 0.23 14.86
C ILE A 101 8.35 1.43 15.50
N THR A 102 7.62 2.22 14.72
CA THR A 102 6.92 3.41 15.21
C THR A 102 5.66 3.04 15.99
N PHE A 103 5.01 1.93 15.63
CA PHE A 103 3.90 1.39 16.41
C PHE A 103 4.35 0.85 17.75
N GLY A 104 3.92 1.52 18.81
CA GLY A 104 4.31 1.20 20.17
C GLY A 104 5.27 2.21 20.79
N VAL A 105 5.63 3.30 20.13
CA VAL A 105 6.31 4.42 20.80
C VAL A 105 5.30 5.19 21.69
N ARG A 106 5.77 5.91 22.73
CA ARG A 106 4.91 6.73 23.61
C ARG A 106 4.45 8.05 22.96
N THR A 107 3.89 7.96 21.76
CA THR A 107 3.36 9.10 21.01
C THR A 107 1.97 8.76 20.47
N PRO A 108 1.01 9.69 20.51
CA PRO A 108 -0.29 9.47 19.89
C PRO A 108 -0.11 9.41 18.37
N ALA A 109 -0.20 8.22 17.79
CA ALA A 109 -0.06 7.99 16.36
C ALA A 109 -1.10 6.98 15.86
N GLY A 110 -1.69 7.24 14.70
CA GLY A 110 -2.71 6.38 14.08
C GLY A 110 -2.10 5.39 13.07
N ILE A 111 -2.58 4.14 13.06
CA ILE A 111 -2.06 3.07 12.17
C ILE A 111 -2.65 3.14 10.76
N PHE A 112 -3.67 3.99 10.59
CA PHE A 112 -4.51 4.02 9.42
C PHE A 112 -3.72 4.38 8.15
N ILE A 113 -2.99 5.50 8.15
CA ILE A 113 -2.26 5.98 6.96
C ILE A 113 -1.11 5.03 6.57
N PRO A 114 -0.23 4.58 7.49
CA PRO A 114 0.83 3.64 7.11
C PRO A 114 0.31 2.30 6.57
N ALA A 115 -0.77 1.74 7.17
CA ALA A 115 -1.37 0.50 6.71
C ALA A 115 -2.00 0.64 5.31
N LEU A 116 -2.61 1.80 5.04
CA LEU A 116 -3.16 2.17 3.74
C LEU A 116 -2.04 2.27 2.69
N LEU A 117 -0.94 2.97 2.99
CA LEU A 117 0.22 3.09 2.10
C LEU A 117 0.86 1.74 1.74
N ILE A 118 1.10 0.87 2.71
CA ILE A 118 1.68 -0.46 2.48
C ILE A 118 0.79 -1.26 1.51
N GLY A 119 -0.52 -1.21 1.72
CA GLY A 119 -1.48 -1.87 0.83
C GLY A 119 -1.56 -1.21 -0.55
N ALA A 120 -1.48 0.11 -0.62
CA ALA A 120 -1.50 0.87 -1.87
C ALA A 120 -0.28 0.56 -2.73
N CYS A 121 0.93 0.55 -2.14
CA CYS A 121 2.16 0.16 -2.83
C CYS A 121 2.05 -1.26 -3.40
N PHE A 122 1.58 -2.21 -2.59
CA PHE A 122 1.41 -3.60 -3.03
C PHE A 122 0.38 -3.71 -4.16
N GLY A 123 -0.76 -3.03 -4.01
CA GLY A 123 -1.80 -3.00 -5.03
C GLY A 123 -1.31 -2.38 -6.35
N ARG A 124 -0.58 -1.26 -6.28
CA ARG A 124 0.00 -0.61 -7.46
C ARG A 124 1.01 -1.52 -8.17
N MET A 125 1.89 -2.19 -7.42
CA MET A 125 2.83 -3.17 -7.97
C MET A 125 2.11 -4.32 -8.69
N LEU A 126 1.00 -4.83 -8.12
CA LEU A 126 0.17 -5.84 -8.79
C LEU A 126 -0.51 -5.30 -10.05
N GLY A 127 -0.99 -4.06 -10.03
CA GLY A 127 -1.59 -3.41 -11.20
C GLY A 127 -0.59 -3.29 -12.36
N ILE A 128 0.63 -2.85 -12.07
CA ILE A 128 1.73 -2.75 -13.06
C ILE A 128 2.12 -4.15 -13.57
N ALA A 129 2.20 -5.16 -12.70
CA ALA A 129 2.50 -6.53 -13.11
C ALA A 129 1.41 -7.12 -14.01
N ILE A 130 0.13 -6.83 -13.75
CA ILE A 130 -0.98 -7.28 -14.61
C ILE A 130 -0.93 -6.56 -15.95
N GLN A 131 -0.65 -5.25 -15.95
CA GLN A 131 -0.45 -4.47 -17.17
C GLN A 131 0.67 -5.06 -18.04
N TYR A 132 1.79 -5.47 -17.44
CA TYR A 132 2.87 -6.17 -18.13
C TYR A 132 2.44 -7.50 -18.74
N LEU A 133 1.69 -8.31 -17.99
CA LEU A 133 1.18 -9.60 -18.47
C LEU A 133 0.23 -9.43 -19.65
N THR A 134 -0.62 -8.40 -19.62
CA THR A 134 -1.52 -8.07 -20.73
C THR A 134 -0.74 -7.66 -21.99
N MET A 135 0.37 -6.94 -21.86
CA MET A 135 1.22 -6.56 -23.00
C MET A 135 2.02 -7.73 -23.59
N THR A 136 2.50 -8.63 -22.74
CA THR A 136 3.36 -9.76 -23.14
C THR A 136 2.58 -10.97 -23.65
N HIS A 137 1.37 -11.22 -23.13
CA HIS A 137 0.53 -12.35 -23.53
C HIS A 137 -0.92 -11.91 -23.81
N PRO A 138 -1.19 -11.27 -24.96
CA PRO A 138 -2.53 -10.79 -25.32
C PRO A 138 -3.52 -11.93 -25.65
N ASP A 139 -3.03 -13.12 -25.99
CA ASP A 139 -3.85 -14.24 -26.47
C ASP A 139 -4.58 -15.03 -25.37
N PHE A 140 -4.38 -14.71 -24.09
CA PHE A 140 -5.11 -15.37 -23.02
C PHE A 140 -6.61 -15.00 -23.08
N PRO A 141 -7.53 -15.99 -23.00
CA PRO A 141 -8.97 -15.77 -23.22
C PRO A 141 -9.61 -14.81 -22.21
N ILE A 142 -9.02 -14.68 -21.02
CA ILE A 142 -9.49 -13.75 -19.98
C ILE A 142 -9.14 -12.31 -20.35
N PHE A 143 -7.94 -12.06 -20.88
CA PHE A 143 -7.50 -10.73 -21.28
C PHE A 143 -8.12 -10.33 -22.62
N SER A 144 -8.28 -11.26 -23.56
CA SER A 144 -8.95 -10.99 -24.84
C SER A 144 -10.44 -10.71 -24.68
N ALA A 145 -11.13 -11.26 -23.68
CA ALA A 145 -12.54 -10.96 -23.42
C ALA A 145 -12.76 -9.60 -22.74
N VAL A 146 -11.81 -9.16 -21.90
CA VAL A 146 -11.94 -7.95 -21.08
C VAL A 146 -11.30 -6.72 -21.74
N CYS A 147 -10.20 -6.89 -22.48
CA CYS A 147 -9.42 -5.79 -23.05
C CYS A 147 -9.65 -5.51 -24.53
N ASN A 148 -10.29 -6.42 -25.29
CA ASN A 148 -10.44 -6.29 -26.75
C ASN A 148 -11.56 -5.32 -27.19
N GLN A 149 -12.13 -4.53 -26.28
CA GLN A 149 -13.23 -3.60 -26.58
C GLN A 149 -12.80 -2.15 -26.83
N ASN A 150 -11.56 -1.75 -26.53
CA ASN A 150 -11.10 -0.37 -26.75
C ASN A 150 -9.77 -0.31 -27.50
N LYS A 151 -9.71 0.62 -28.47
CA LYS A 151 -8.49 1.02 -29.21
C LYS A 151 -7.52 1.86 -28.37
N ASP A 152 -7.89 2.20 -27.14
CA ASP A 152 -7.03 2.89 -26.18
C ASP A 152 -6.31 1.85 -25.31
N ASN A 153 -4.99 1.97 -25.20
CA ASN A 153 -4.07 1.05 -24.52
C ASN A 153 -4.30 0.89 -22.99
N ASP A 154 -5.40 1.40 -22.44
CA ASP A 154 -5.66 1.53 -21.00
C ASP A 154 -6.74 0.56 -20.49
N CYS A 155 -6.59 -0.74 -20.78
CA CYS A 155 -7.47 -1.77 -20.20
C CYS A 155 -7.26 -1.93 -18.68
N VAL A 156 -6.01 -1.79 -18.22
CA VAL A 156 -5.61 -2.04 -16.82
C VAL A 156 -5.23 -0.72 -16.18
N ILE A 157 -6.02 -0.26 -15.21
CA ILE A 157 -5.76 0.98 -14.46
C ILE A 157 -5.07 0.62 -13.14
N PRO A 158 -3.74 0.82 -13.00
CA PRO A 158 -3.00 0.41 -11.81
C PRO A 158 -3.44 1.16 -10.53
N GLY A 159 -4.02 2.36 -10.66
CA GLY A 159 -4.60 3.12 -9.55
C GLY A 159 -5.74 2.36 -8.85
N VAL A 160 -6.59 1.65 -9.61
CA VAL A 160 -7.69 0.85 -9.05
C VAL A 160 -7.15 -0.31 -8.20
N TYR A 161 -6.09 -0.98 -8.66
CA TYR A 161 -5.44 -2.03 -7.90
C TYR A 161 -4.80 -1.48 -6.61
N ALA A 162 -4.22 -0.29 -6.66
CA ALA A 162 -3.70 0.39 -5.47
C ALA A 162 -4.80 0.65 -4.44
N MET A 163 -5.97 1.15 -4.86
CA MET A 163 -7.11 1.41 -3.98
C MET A 163 -7.64 0.12 -3.32
N VAL A 164 -7.81 -0.95 -4.11
CA VAL A 164 -8.25 -2.26 -3.60
C VAL A 164 -7.22 -2.85 -2.62
N GLY A 165 -5.93 -2.77 -2.95
CA GLY A 165 -4.84 -3.24 -2.09
C GLY A 165 -4.76 -2.46 -0.76
N ALA A 166 -4.93 -1.14 -0.82
CA ALA A 166 -4.97 -0.26 0.34
C ALA A 166 -6.13 -0.63 1.28
N ALA A 167 -7.33 -0.76 0.73
CA ALA A 167 -8.53 -1.17 1.46
C ALA A 167 -8.37 -2.57 2.09
N ALA A 168 -7.85 -3.53 1.33
CA ALA A 168 -7.61 -4.88 1.83
C ALA A 168 -6.59 -4.89 2.98
N SER A 169 -5.45 -4.21 2.85
CA SER A 169 -4.44 -4.11 3.91
C SER A 169 -5.04 -3.50 5.18
N LEU A 170 -5.76 -2.39 5.04
CA LEU A 170 -6.35 -1.66 6.14
C LEU A 170 -7.45 -2.45 6.86
N ALA A 171 -8.29 -3.19 6.13
CA ALA A 171 -9.24 -4.15 6.68
C ALA A 171 -8.53 -5.27 7.47
N GLY A 172 -7.41 -5.74 6.94
CA GLY A 172 -6.55 -6.76 7.55
C GLY A 172 -5.79 -6.28 8.79
N VAL A 173 -5.77 -4.97 9.09
CA VAL A 173 -5.19 -4.42 10.33
C VAL A 173 -6.29 -4.03 11.31
N THR A 174 -7.32 -3.32 10.84
CA THR A 174 -8.35 -2.71 11.68
C THR A 174 -9.58 -3.58 11.94
N ARG A 175 -9.80 -4.63 11.13
CA ARG A 175 -11.01 -5.48 11.13
C ARG A 175 -12.33 -4.73 10.86
N MET A 176 -12.25 -3.46 10.47
CA MET A 176 -13.39 -2.66 10.03
C MET A 176 -13.78 -3.04 8.59
N THR A 177 -15.08 -3.17 8.32
CA THR A 177 -15.60 -3.53 7.00
C THR A 177 -16.40 -2.38 6.37
N VAL A 178 -17.64 -2.17 6.83
CA VAL A 178 -18.58 -1.23 6.21
C VAL A 178 -18.05 0.21 6.25
N SER A 179 -17.57 0.68 7.39
CA SER A 179 -17.02 2.04 7.53
C SER A 179 -15.83 2.27 6.59
N LEU A 180 -15.00 1.26 6.38
CA LEU A 180 -13.85 1.34 5.48
C LEU A 180 -14.29 1.42 4.02
N THR A 181 -15.27 0.61 3.63
CA THR A 181 -15.85 0.68 2.28
C THR A 181 -16.42 2.07 2.01
N VAL A 182 -17.13 2.67 2.98
CA VAL A 182 -17.69 4.03 2.84
C VAL A 182 -16.56 5.07 2.70
N ILE A 183 -15.51 5.00 3.53
CA ILE A 183 -14.37 5.93 3.41
C ILE A 183 -13.72 5.80 2.02
N MET A 184 -13.49 4.59 1.53
CA MET A 184 -12.91 4.39 0.20
C MET A 184 -13.84 4.87 -0.91
N PHE A 185 -15.15 4.65 -0.77
CA PHE A 185 -16.14 5.19 -1.70
C PHE A 185 -16.10 6.73 -1.77
N GLU A 186 -16.12 7.39 -0.62
CA GLU A 186 -16.07 8.87 -0.53
C GLU A 186 -14.77 9.43 -1.11
N LEU A 187 -13.63 8.76 -0.89
CA LEU A 187 -12.34 9.20 -1.41
C LEU A 187 -12.18 9.00 -2.92
N THR A 188 -12.86 8.00 -3.50
CA THR A 188 -12.71 7.63 -4.92
C THR A 188 -13.77 8.24 -5.82
N GLY A 189 -14.94 8.61 -5.27
CA GLY A 189 -16.01 9.26 -6.00
C GLY A 189 -16.69 8.39 -7.08
N ALA A 190 -16.36 7.10 -7.17
CA ALA A 190 -16.85 6.20 -8.21
C ALA A 190 -17.58 4.98 -7.62
N LEU A 191 -18.88 4.91 -7.87
CA LEU A 191 -19.76 3.82 -7.41
C LEU A 191 -19.39 2.45 -8.01
N THR A 192 -18.80 2.44 -9.19
CA THR A 192 -18.46 1.22 -9.95
C THR A 192 -17.41 0.35 -9.24
N TYR A 193 -16.55 0.94 -8.41
CA TYR A 193 -15.49 0.22 -7.71
C TYR A 193 -15.89 -0.28 -6.31
N VAL A 194 -17.09 0.04 -5.84
CA VAL A 194 -17.52 -0.29 -4.46
C VAL A 194 -17.65 -1.81 -4.25
N LEU A 195 -18.28 -2.52 -5.20
CA LEU A 195 -18.46 -3.96 -5.13
C LEU A 195 -17.12 -4.73 -5.04
N PRO A 196 -16.14 -4.54 -5.95
CA PRO A 196 -14.86 -5.25 -5.87
C PRO A 196 -14.03 -4.85 -4.63
N ILE A 197 -14.11 -3.60 -4.17
CA ILE A 197 -13.44 -3.18 -2.94
C ILE A 197 -14.05 -3.89 -1.73
N MET A 198 -15.39 -4.00 -1.67
CA MET A 198 -16.09 -4.65 -0.56
C MET A 198 -15.78 -6.15 -0.50
N THR A 199 -15.74 -6.86 -1.63
CA THR A 199 -15.37 -8.28 -1.66
C THR A 199 -13.92 -8.49 -1.20
N ALA A 200 -12.99 -7.64 -1.65
CA ALA A 200 -11.60 -7.68 -1.20
C ALA A 200 -11.43 -7.41 0.29
N ILE A 201 -12.17 -6.44 0.85
CA ILE A 201 -12.20 -6.13 2.29
C ILE A 201 -12.69 -7.34 3.09
N ILE A 202 -13.79 -7.97 2.65
CA ILE A 202 -14.35 -9.16 3.33
C ILE A 202 -13.33 -10.29 3.31
N ILE A 203 -12.81 -10.68 2.14
CA ILE A 203 -11.81 -11.75 2.04
C ILE A 203 -10.58 -11.44 2.91
N SER A 204 -10.12 -10.19 2.88
CA SER A 204 -8.97 -9.75 3.69
C SER A 204 -9.23 -9.90 5.19
N LYS A 205 -10.42 -9.53 5.65
CA LYS A 205 -10.84 -9.70 7.05
C LYS A 205 -10.89 -11.17 7.44
N TRP A 206 -11.55 -12.02 6.65
CA TRP A 206 -11.67 -13.45 6.92
C TRP A 206 -10.30 -14.11 7.05
N VAL A 207 -9.38 -13.84 6.11
CA VAL A 207 -8.00 -14.36 6.18
C VAL A 207 -7.28 -13.88 7.42
N ALA A 208 -7.49 -12.63 7.81
CA ALA A 208 -6.79 -12.06 8.94
C ALA A 208 -7.39 -12.51 10.29
N ASP A 209 -8.71 -12.71 10.38
CA ASP A 209 -9.37 -13.28 11.57
C ASP A 209 -8.97 -14.74 11.83
N TRP A 210 -8.58 -15.46 10.77
CA TRP A 210 -8.11 -16.83 10.88
C TRP A 210 -6.68 -16.96 11.45
N ILE A 211 -5.86 -15.90 11.39
CA ILE A 211 -4.43 -15.88 11.77
C ILE A 211 -4.24 -15.23 13.14
#